data_AF-A4ENV7-F1
#
_entry.id   AF-A4ENV7-F1
#
_cell.length_a   1.000
_cell.length_b   1.000
_cell.length_c   1.000
_cell.angle_alpha   90.00
_cell.angle_beta   90.00
_cell.angle_gamma   90.00
#
_symmetry.space_group_name_H-M   'P 1'
#
loop_
_entity.id
_entity.type
_entity.pdbx_description
1 polymer ?
#
loop_
_entity_poly.entity_id
_entity_poly.type
_entity_poly.pdbx_seq_one_letter_code
_entity_poly.pdbx_strand_id
1 'polypeptide(L)' 'MALALTQTRNSTSVLSLLFKPFTLFGDLLISIGEANTRGENLRRLMALDDAELAERGLKRDELVHQVYTDSYYL' A
#
# COMPACT_ATOMS: atom_id res chain seq x y z
N MET A 1 -10.23 -8.68 51.88
CA MET A 1 -9.98 -7.82 50.70
C MET A 1 -8.68 -8.29 50.07
N ALA A 2 -8.74 -9.08 49.00
CA ALA A 2 -7.55 -9.57 48.31
C ALA A 2 -7.23 -8.66 47.13
N LEU A 3 -6.03 -8.04 47.13
CA LEU A 3 -5.51 -7.32 45.97
C LEU A 3 -5.04 -8.35 44.94
N ALA A 4 -5.67 -8.36 43.77
CA ALA A 4 -5.14 -9.06 42.61
C ALA A 4 -3.99 -8.23 42.01
N LEU A 5 -2.78 -8.79 41.99
CA LEU A 5 -1.64 -8.23 41.27
C LEU A 5 -1.82 -8.52 39.78
N THR A 6 -2.22 -7.53 38.99
CA THR A 6 -2.27 -7.62 37.53
C THR A 6 -0.84 -7.65 37.00
N GLN A 7 -0.33 -8.84 36.71
CA GLN A 7 0.99 -9.04 36.11
C GLN A 7 0.91 -8.76 34.60
N THR A 8 1.20 -7.52 34.21
CA THR A 8 1.40 -7.15 32.80
C THR A 8 2.66 -7.85 32.29
N ARG A 9 2.52 -9.00 31.63
CA ARG A 9 3.63 -9.66 30.93
C ARG A 9 4.00 -8.83 29.71
N ASN A 10 4.99 -7.94 29.85
CA ASN A 10 5.70 -7.38 28.71
C ASN A 10 6.59 -8.46 28.11
N SER A 11 6.00 -9.35 27.31
CA SER A 11 6.72 -10.32 26.50
C SER A 11 7.12 -9.70 25.16
N THR A 12 7.96 -8.66 25.19
CA THR A 12 8.89 -8.42 24.08
C THR A 12 9.88 -9.57 24.10
N SER A 13 9.47 -10.68 23.47
CA SER A 13 10.22 -11.93 23.42
C SER A 13 11.55 -11.68 22.73
N VAL A 14 12.66 -12.25 23.24
CA VAL A 14 13.98 -12.22 22.56
C VAL A 14 13.86 -12.69 21.10
N LEU A 15 12.87 -13.55 20.82
CA LEU A 15 12.48 -13.99 19.49
C LEU A 15 12.03 -12.82 18.57
N SER A 16 11.28 -11.84 19.07
CA SER A 16 10.84 -10.69 18.25
C SER A 16 11.99 -9.75 17.91
N LEU A 17 13.05 -9.70 18.74
CA LEU A 17 14.29 -8.98 18.44
C LEU A 17 15.05 -9.61 17.26
N LEU A 18 15.07 -10.94 17.15
CA LEU A 18 15.66 -11.65 16.01
C LEU A 18 14.88 -11.44 14.71
N PHE A 19 13.54 -11.33 14.79
CA PHE A 19 12.69 -11.11 13.61
C PHE A 19 12.53 -9.63 13.20
N LYS A 20 12.88 -8.69 14.07
CA LYS A 20 12.81 -7.24 13.81
C LYS A 20 13.44 -6.76 12.48
N PRO A 21 14.60 -7.26 12.01
CA PRO A 21 15.12 -6.85 10.69
C PRO A 21 14.23 -7.32 9.53
N PHE A 22 13.60 -8.50 9.64
CA PHE A 22 12.71 -9.01 8.60
C PHE A 22 11.40 -8.22 8.51
N THR A 23 10.85 -7.83 9.66
CA THR A 23 9.66 -6.97 9.68
C THR A 23 9.97 -5.59 9.10
N LEU A 24 11.12 -4.99 9.49
CA LEU A 24 11.56 -3.72 8.95
C LEU A 24 11.77 -3.76 7.42
N PHE A 25 12.36 -4.86 6.91
CA PHE A 25 12.55 -5.05 5.48
C PHE A 25 11.23 -5.24 4.74
N GLY A 26 10.28 -5.99 5.31
CA GLY A 26 8.93 -6.12 4.76
C GLY A 26 8.20 -4.78 4.69
N ASP A 27 8.23 -4.01 5.78
CA ASP A 27 7.65 -2.67 5.85
C ASP A 27 8.30 -1.73 4.83
N LEU A 28 9.61 -1.85 4.59
CA LEU A 28 10.30 -1.10 3.54
C LEU A 28 9.77 -1.44 2.15
N LEU A 29 9.62 -2.73 1.81
CA LEU A 29 9.08 -3.15 0.52
C LEU A 29 7.64 -2.66 0.32
N ILE A 30 6.81 -2.74 1.36
CA ILE A 30 5.45 -2.21 1.36
C ILE A 30 5.49 -0.69 1.11
N SER A 31 6.34 0.04 1.82
CA SER A 31 6.46 1.49 1.65
C SER A 31 6.89 1.90 0.24
N ILE A 32 7.76 1.11 -0.41
CA ILE A 32 8.16 1.33 -1.81
C ILE A 32 6.99 1.06 -2.76
N GLY A 33 6.21 0.01 -2.49
CA GLY A 33 5.00 -0.30 -3.25
C GLY A 33 3.89 0.74 -3.09
N GLU A 34 3.64 1.22 -1.88
CA GLU A 34 2.65 2.26 -1.57
C GLU A 34 3.08 3.65 -2.04
N ALA A 35 4.38 3.94 -2.04
CA ALA A 35 4.93 5.16 -2.63
C ALA A 35 4.76 5.21 -4.16
N ASN A 36 4.26 4.15 -4.79
CA ASN A 36 3.96 4.15 -6.21
C ASN A 36 2.78 5.07 -6.54
N THR A 37 3.13 6.28 -6.98
CA THR A 37 2.19 7.31 -7.43
C THR A 37 1.28 6.87 -8.57
N ARG A 38 1.66 5.84 -9.34
CA ARG A 38 0.87 5.35 -10.48
C ARG A 38 -0.44 4.69 -10.05
N GLY A 39 -0.41 3.90 -8.98
CA GLY A 39 -1.62 3.28 -8.43
C GLY A 39 -2.62 4.32 -7.95
N GLU A 40 -2.12 5.37 -7.30
CA GLU A 40 -2.93 6.52 -6.89
C GLU A 40 -3.49 7.29 -8.08
N ASN A 41 -2.67 7.56 -9.11
CA ASN A 41 -3.12 8.23 -10.32
C ASN A 41 -4.20 7.43 -11.06
N LEU A 42 -4.03 6.12 -11.20
CA LEU A 42 -5.05 5.26 -11.80
C LEU A 42 -6.36 5.31 -10.98
N ARG A 43 -6.29 5.22 -9.65
CA ARG A 43 -7.48 5.34 -8.79
C ARG A 43 -8.20 6.67 -8.98
N ARG A 44 -7.47 7.78 -9.07
CA ARG A 44 -8.05 9.10 -9.34
C ARG A 44 -8.73 9.16 -10.70
N LEU A 45 -8.12 8.61 -11.75
CA LEU A 45 -8.71 8.55 -13.08
C LEU A 45 -9.95 7.64 -13.13
N MET A 46 -9.91 6.49 -12.45
CA MET A 46 -11.05 5.58 -12.35
C MET A 46 -12.21 6.15 -11.53
N ALA A 47 -11.95 7.14 -10.67
CA ALA A 47 -12.99 7.85 -9.92
C ALA A 47 -13.75 8.90 -10.74
N LEU A 48 -13.27 9.25 -11.94
CA LEU A 48 -13.93 10.19 -12.84
C LEU A 48 -15.09 9.52 -13.60
N ASP A 49 -16.05 10.33 -14.04
CA ASP A 49 -17.13 9.89 -14.92
C ASP A 49 -16.67 9.80 -16.38
N ASP A 50 -17.37 9.01 -17.20
CA ASP A 50 -16.98 8.79 -18.61
C ASP A 50 -16.98 10.09 -19.43
N ALA A 51 -17.86 11.04 -19.09
CA ALA A 51 -17.87 12.37 -19.71
C ALA A 51 -16.59 13.15 -19.39
N GLU A 52 -16.15 13.14 -18.14
CA GLU A 52 -14.92 13.82 -17.70
C GLU A 52 -13.67 13.15 -18.27
N LEU A 53 -13.70 11.83 -18.42
CA LEU A 53 -12.65 11.08 -19.12
C LEU A 53 -12.60 11.47 -20.60
N ALA A 54 -13.75 11.55 -21.27
CA ALA A 54 -13.84 11.94 -22.67
C ALA A 54 -13.38 13.38 -22.92
N GLU A 55 -13.72 14.33 -22.04
CA GLU A 55 -13.22 15.71 -22.09
C GLU A 55 -11.68 15.78 -22.03
N ARG A 56 -11.05 14.83 -21.32
CA ARG A 56 -9.60 14.69 -21.21
C ARG A 56 -8.99 13.83 -22.33
N GLY A 57 -9.81 13.33 -23.26
CA GLY A 57 -9.36 12.42 -24.33
C GLY A 57 -8.96 11.03 -23.84
N LEU A 58 -9.42 10.63 -22.65
CA LEU A 58 -9.12 9.34 -22.03
C LEU A 58 -10.28 8.37 -22.27
N LYS A 59 -9.96 7.09 -22.48
CA LYS A 59 -10.95 6.03 -22.47
C LYS A 59 -10.76 5.13 -21.25
N ARG A 60 -11.85 4.71 -20.64
CA ARG A 60 -11.88 3.91 -19.40
C ARG A 60 -11.07 2.61 -19.53
N ASP A 61 -11.19 1.94 -20.67
CA ASP A 61 -10.52 0.68 -21.01
C ASP A 61 -9.01 0.84 -21.25
N GLU A 62 -8.57 2.02 -21.69
CA GLU A 62 -7.15 2.31 -21.95
C GLU A 62 -6.42 2.91 -20.73
N LEU A 63 -7.12 3.26 -19.64
CA LEU A 63 -6.53 3.95 -18.48
C LEU A 63 -5.33 3.21 -17.88
N VAL A 64 -5.44 1.89 -17.70
CA VAL A 64 -4.33 1.08 -17.15
C VAL A 64 -3.13 1.12 -18.09
N HIS A 65 -3.40 1.04 -19.39
CA HIS A 65 -2.36 1.07 -20.42
C HIS A 65 -1.62 2.42 -20.46
N GLN A 66 -2.35 3.52 -20.30
CA GLN A 66 -1.78 4.86 -20.28
C GLN A 66 -0.99 5.14 -19.00
N VAL A 67 -1.50 4.71 -17.84
CA VAL A 67 -0.82 4.94 -16.55
C VAL A 67 0.45 4.09 -16.40
N TYR A 68 0.47 2.88 -16.97
CA TYR A 68 1.58 1.94 -16.89
C TYR A 68 2.29 1.74 -18.23
N THR A 69 2.26 2.73 -19.13
CA THR A 69 2.75 2.57 -20.52
C THR A 69 4.18 2.04 -20.62
N ASP A 70 5.02 2.35 -19.63
CA ASP A 70 6.41 1.93 -19.55
C ASP A 70 6.62 0.51 -18.99
N SER A 71 5.63 -0.05 -18.28
CA SER A 71 5.72 -1.36 -17.64
C SER A 71 4.62 -2.36 -18.05
N TYR A 72 3.68 -1.97 -18.92
CA TYR A 72 2.51 -2.80 -19.25
C TYR A 72 2.84 -4.05 -20.08
N TYR A 73 3.97 -4.04 -20.79
CA TYR A 73 4.38 -5.12 -21.71
C TYR A 73 5.63 -5.90 -21.25
N LEU A 74 6.06 -5.67 -20.00
CA LEU A 74 7.14 -6.43 -19.37
C LEU A 74 6.60 -7.75 -18.80
#